data_AF-A0A662DDE5-F1
#
_entry.id   AF-A0A662DDE5-F1
#
_cell.length_a   1.000
_cell.length_b   1.000
_cell.length_c   1.000
_cell.angle_alpha   90.00
_cell.angle_beta   90.00
_cell.angle_gamma   90.00
#
_symmetry.space_group_name_H-M   'P 1'
#
loop_
_entity.id
_entity.type
_entity.pdbx_description
1 polymer ?
#
loop_
_entity_poly.entity_id
_entity_poly.type
_entity_poly.pdbx_seq_one_letter_code
_entity_poly.pdbx_strand_id
1 'polypeptide(L)'
;MVKLTASDKADLVKKAACVRKKIVETICEGKGGHLGGALSCTDILVTLYFKILRLDPKHPQWDERDRFVLSAGHKCLALYATMALRGYFKEEELSSYATLDSPFPGHPDRHKLPGIEANTGSLGHGLAIGGGMALAGKMDGKKWKVYVLLGDGEIAEGSVWESAAAASHHKLDNLVAIVDRNKLQIQGPTREVMNM
;
A
#
# COMPACT_ATOMS: atom_id res chain seq x y z
N MET A 1 11.66 10.85 -15.07
CA MET A 1 12.04 9.80 -14.10
C MET A 1 12.74 10.46 -12.92
N VAL A 2 12.32 10.20 -11.68
CA VAL A 2 13.02 10.69 -10.49
C VAL A 2 14.39 10.01 -10.42
N LYS A 3 15.48 10.78 -10.48
CA LYS A 3 16.84 10.26 -10.29
C LYS A 3 17.20 10.37 -8.81
N LEU A 4 17.41 9.24 -8.15
CA LEU A 4 17.84 9.20 -6.75
C LEU A 4 19.36 9.31 -6.66
N THR A 5 19.83 10.27 -5.86
CA THR A 5 21.24 10.39 -5.50
C THR A 5 21.67 9.28 -4.53
N ALA A 6 22.97 9.13 -4.29
CA ALA A 6 23.46 8.21 -3.25
C ALA A 6 22.92 8.58 -1.85
N SER A 7 22.83 9.88 -1.56
CA SER A 7 22.26 10.40 -0.31
C SER A 7 20.78 10.04 -0.17
N ASP A 8 19.99 10.20 -1.24
CA ASP A 8 18.58 9.80 -1.24
C ASP A 8 18.40 8.31 -0.94
N LYS A 9 19.22 7.46 -1.55
CA LYS A 9 19.17 6.01 -1.32
C LYS A 9 19.51 5.66 0.13
N ALA A 10 20.57 6.27 0.68
CA ALA A 10 20.95 6.04 2.07
C ALA A 10 19.85 6.49 3.07
N ASP A 11 19.19 7.61 2.78
CA ASP A 11 18.05 8.10 3.57
C ASP A 11 16.85 7.15 3.51
N LEU A 12 16.50 6.64 2.32
CA LEU A 12 15.42 5.66 2.15
C LEU A 12 15.71 4.36 2.90
N VAL A 13 16.95 3.86 2.85
CA VAL A 13 17.36 2.66 3.60
C VAL A 13 17.19 2.86 5.10
N LYS A 14 17.58 4.02 5.63
CA LYS A 14 17.38 4.36 7.06
C LYS A 14 15.89 4.39 7.42
N LYS A 15 15.07 5.05 6.60
CA LYS A 15 13.61 5.10 6.80
C LYS A 15 12.97 3.72 6.76
N ALA A 16 13.38 2.88 5.82
CA ALA A 16 12.91 1.50 5.72
C ALA A 16 13.31 0.67 6.95
N ALA A 17 14.50 0.87 7.50
CA ALA A 17 14.90 0.24 8.76
C ALA A 17 14.01 0.72 9.94
N CYS A 18 13.73 2.02 10.04
CA CYS A 18 12.81 2.56 11.05
C CYS A 18 11.41 1.98 10.93
N VAL A 19 10.86 1.91 9.71
CA VAL A 19 9.54 1.31 9.45
C VAL A 19 9.53 -0.17 9.84
N ARG A 20 10.55 -0.95 9.46
CA ARG A 20 10.64 -2.37 9.86
C ARG A 20 10.70 -2.54 11.38
N LYS A 21 11.48 -1.71 12.07
CA LYS A 21 11.52 -1.69 13.53
C LYS A 21 10.12 -1.43 14.11
N LYS A 22 9.43 -0.40 13.61
CA LYS A 22 8.07 -0.06 14.07
C LYS A 22 7.06 -1.18 13.81
N ILE A 23 7.12 -1.85 12.66
CA ILE A 23 6.28 -3.02 12.35
C ILE A 23 6.45 -4.11 13.42
N VAL A 24 7.71 -4.42 13.79
CA VAL A 24 8.02 -5.45 14.80
C VAL A 24 7.56 -5.03 16.20
N GLU A 25 7.70 -3.77 16.58
CA GLU A 25 7.19 -3.24 17.85
C GLU A 25 5.66 -3.36 17.93
N THR A 26 4.96 -2.82 16.92
CA THR A 26 3.50 -2.78 16.88
C THR A 26 2.88 -4.18 16.85
N ILE A 27 3.46 -5.13 16.11
CA ILE A 27 2.91 -6.50 16.06
C ILE A 27 3.10 -7.24 17.39
N CYS A 28 4.21 -6.99 18.10
CA CYS A 28 4.47 -7.57 19.42
C CYS A 28 3.47 -7.04 20.46
N GLU A 29 3.14 -5.74 20.41
CA GLU A 29 2.16 -5.11 21.29
C GLU A 29 0.73 -5.57 20.97
N GLY A 30 0.36 -5.59 19.69
CA GLY A 30 -0.98 -5.97 19.22
C GLY A 30 -1.26 -7.48 19.20
N LYS A 31 -0.26 -8.32 19.46
CA LYS A 31 -0.33 -9.80 19.55
C LYS A 31 -0.85 -10.51 18.27
N GLY A 32 -0.83 -9.87 17.11
CA GLY A 32 -1.29 -10.47 15.86
C GLY A 32 -1.07 -9.58 14.63
N GLY A 33 -1.00 -10.18 13.45
CA GLY A 33 -0.78 -9.47 12.18
C GLY A 33 0.08 -10.26 11.20
N HIS A 34 0.39 -9.66 10.06
CA HIS A 34 1.09 -10.33 8.96
C HIS A 34 2.52 -9.79 8.79
N LEU A 35 3.44 -10.28 9.63
CA LEU A 35 4.82 -9.80 9.68
C LEU A 35 5.55 -9.96 8.34
N GLY A 36 5.56 -11.16 7.77
CA GLY A 36 6.34 -11.45 6.55
C GLY A 36 5.95 -10.56 5.38
N GLY A 37 4.64 -10.44 5.12
CA GLY A 37 4.12 -9.58 4.04
C GLY A 37 4.37 -8.09 4.27
N ALA A 38 4.29 -7.62 5.53
CA ALA A 38 4.61 -6.23 5.87
C ALA A 38 6.11 -5.90 5.64
N LEU A 39 7.00 -6.82 6.02
CA LEU A 39 8.44 -6.63 5.84
C LEU A 39 8.85 -6.68 4.36
N SER A 40 8.21 -7.51 3.53
CA SER A 40 8.55 -7.65 2.11
C SER A 40 8.25 -6.38 1.30
N CYS A 41 7.17 -5.67 1.63
CA CYS A 41 6.78 -4.46 0.89
C CYS A 41 7.33 -3.14 1.46
N THR A 42 8.11 -3.17 2.55
CA THR A 42 8.52 -1.94 3.25
C THR A 42 9.33 -0.99 2.37
N ASP A 43 10.29 -1.49 1.57
CA ASP A 43 11.10 -0.61 0.70
C ASP A 43 10.25 0.02 -0.41
N ILE A 44 9.24 -0.70 -0.90
CA ILE A 44 8.28 -0.20 -1.89
C ILE A 44 7.51 0.97 -1.28
N LEU A 45 6.90 0.77 -0.11
CA LEU A 45 6.10 1.79 0.57
C LEU A 45 6.94 3.02 0.93
N VAL A 46 8.13 2.83 1.48
CA VAL A 46 9.03 3.96 1.83
C VAL A 46 9.46 4.72 0.58
N THR A 47 9.79 4.03 -0.51
CA THR A 47 10.13 4.71 -1.78
C THR A 47 8.94 5.50 -2.31
N LEU A 48 7.74 4.91 -2.29
CA LEU A 48 6.52 5.57 -2.74
C LEU A 48 6.23 6.82 -1.92
N TYR A 49 6.09 6.70 -0.59
CA TYR A 49 5.62 7.78 0.28
C TYR A 49 6.63 8.93 0.45
N PHE A 50 7.93 8.67 0.26
CA PHE A 50 8.97 9.69 0.50
C PHE A 50 9.59 10.26 -0.78
N LYS A 51 9.42 9.63 -1.96
CA LYS A 51 10.04 10.11 -3.21
C LYS A 51 9.16 10.13 -4.44
N ILE A 52 8.12 9.29 -4.52
CA ILE A 52 7.34 9.13 -5.74
C ILE A 52 5.98 9.82 -5.64
N LEU A 53 5.22 9.54 -4.57
CA LEU A 53 3.86 10.02 -4.41
C LEU A 53 3.84 11.51 -4.07
N ARG A 54 3.03 12.26 -4.81
CA ARG A 54 2.66 13.64 -4.48
C ARG A 54 1.62 13.63 -3.36
N LEU A 55 2.08 13.76 -2.12
CA LEU A 55 1.23 13.70 -0.92
C LEU A 55 1.55 14.86 0.04
N ASP A 56 0.54 15.26 0.81
CA ASP A 56 0.69 16.13 1.98
C ASP A 56 0.00 15.48 3.19
N PRO A 57 0.76 15.00 4.20
CA PRO A 57 0.21 14.41 5.42
C PRO A 57 -0.70 15.33 6.21
N LYS A 58 -0.51 16.65 6.11
CA LYS A 58 -1.37 17.65 6.78
C LYS A 58 -2.69 17.87 6.03
N HIS A 59 -2.73 17.52 4.75
CA HIS A 59 -3.91 17.62 3.90
C HIS A 59 -4.19 16.27 3.20
N PRO A 60 -4.57 15.23 3.96
CA PRO A 60 -4.72 13.87 3.44
C PRO A 60 -5.85 13.71 2.42
N GLN A 61 -6.72 14.72 2.27
CA GLN A 61 -7.80 14.78 1.28
C GLN A 61 -7.55 15.80 0.16
N TRP A 62 -6.30 16.25 -0.02
CA TRP A 62 -5.96 17.18 -1.10
C TRP A 62 -6.29 16.59 -2.48
N ASP A 63 -7.20 17.22 -3.22
CA ASP A 63 -7.73 16.75 -4.52
C ASP A 63 -6.68 16.38 -5.56
N GLU A 64 -5.56 17.11 -5.60
CA GLU A 64 -4.51 16.92 -6.61
C GLU A 64 -3.45 15.90 -6.17
N ARG A 65 -3.56 15.30 -4.99
CA ARG A 65 -2.55 14.33 -4.54
C ARG A 65 -2.61 13.02 -5.35
N ASP A 66 -1.52 12.27 -5.37
CA ASP A 66 -1.53 10.90 -5.87
C ASP A 66 -2.32 9.98 -4.92
N ARG A 67 -2.88 8.90 -5.45
CA ARG A 67 -3.63 7.89 -4.66
C ARG A 67 -2.82 6.62 -4.51
N PHE A 68 -2.91 6.00 -3.34
CA PHE A 68 -2.27 4.72 -3.07
C PHE A 68 -3.27 3.71 -2.49
N VAL A 69 -3.41 2.56 -3.14
CA VAL A 69 -4.26 1.46 -2.68
C VAL A 69 -3.37 0.27 -2.30
N LEU A 70 -3.49 -0.18 -1.06
CA LEU A 70 -2.87 -1.44 -0.62
C LEU A 70 -3.85 -2.59 -0.90
N SER A 71 -3.76 -3.22 -2.07
CA SER A 71 -4.65 -4.33 -2.46
C SER A 71 -4.45 -5.54 -1.55
N ALA A 72 -3.19 -5.88 -1.26
CA ALA A 72 -2.82 -6.84 -0.23
C ALA A 72 -2.99 -6.26 1.18
N GLY A 73 -4.25 -5.98 1.56
CA GLY A 73 -4.61 -5.21 2.76
C GLY A 73 -4.05 -5.79 4.06
N HIS A 74 -3.82 -7.09 4.13
CA HIS A 74 -3.22 -7.75 5.29
C HIS A 74 -1.80 -7.22 5.64
N LYS A 75 -1.12 -6.55 4.70
CA LYS A 75 0.18 -5.88 4.88
C LYS A 75 0.07 -4.50 5.57
N CYS A 76 -1.08 -4.17 6.17
CA CYS A 76 -1.42 -2.83 6.68
C CYS A 76 -0.42 -2.25 7.68
N LEU A 77 0.24 -3.08 8.50
CA LEU A 77 1.25 -2.62 9.45
C LEU A 77 2.38 -1.82 8.78
N ALA A 78 2.82 -2.26 7.59
CA ALA A 78 3.84 -1.52 6.85
C ALA A 78 3.32 -0.18 6.32
N LEU A 79 2.06 -0.14 5.90
CA LEU A 79 1.40 1.09 5.47
C LEU A 79 1.26 2.08 6.64
N TYR A 80 0.72 1.62 7.78
CA TYR A 80 0.53 2.46 8.96
C TYR A 80 1.86 2.99 9.50
N ALA A 81 2.88 2.13 9.65
CA ALA A 81 4.21 2.56 10.09
C ALA A 81 4.85 3.56 9.10
N THR A 82 4.67 3.37 7.79
CA THR A 82 5.15 4.32 6.77
C THR A 82 4.42 5.66 6.86
N MET A 83 3.10 5.65 7.04
CA MET A 83 2.28 6.85 7.19
C MET A 83 2.61 7.62 8.47
N ALA A 84 2.82 6.92 9.58
CA ALA A 84 3.25 7.52 10.84
C ALA A 84 4.58 8.24 10.68
N LEU A 85 5.61 7.56 10.13
CA LEU A 85 6.92 8.15 9.86
C LEU A 85 6.84 9.31 8.85
N ARG A 86 5.86 9.28 7.93
CA ARG A 86 5.63 10.37 6.98
C ARG A 86 4.95 11.58 7.61
N GLY A 87 4.34 11.42 8.79
CA GLY A 87 3.74 12.49 9.58
C GLY A 87 2.22 12.62 9.42
N TYR A 88 1.51 11.54 9.04
CA TYR A 88 0.04 11.55 9.00
C TYR A 88 -0.59 11.57 10.40
N PHE A 89 0.10 10.94 11.36
CA PHE A 89 -0.27 10.82 12.77
C PHE A 89 1.00 10.48 13.55
N LYS A 90 0.95 10.49 14.89
CA LYS A 90 2.12 10.23 15.73
C LYS A 90 2.43 8.73 15.77
N GLU A 91 3.72 8.38 15.81
CA GLU A 91 4.13 6.96 15.84
C GLU A 91 3.62 6.21 17.07
N GLU A 92 3.44 6.89 18.20
CA GLU A 92 2.96 6.30 19.45
C GLU A 92 1.51 5.82 19.36
N GLU A 93 0.71 6.40 18.46
CA GLU A 93 -0.69 6.02 18.27
C GLU A 93 -0.83 4.57 17.77
N LEU A 94 0.21 4.03 17.11
CA LEU A 94 0.24 2.64 16.65
C LEU A 94 0.19 1.61 17.78
N SER A 95 0.46 2.00 19.04
CA SER A 95 0.27 1.13 20.21
C SER A 95 -1.19 0.67 20.40
N SER A 96 -2.14 1.39 19.79
CA SER A 96 -3.56 1.01 19.77
C SER A 96 -3.91 0.02 18.63
N TYR A 97 -2.95 -0.46 17.86
CA TYR A 97 -3.24 -1.32 16.70
C TYR A 97 -4.07 -2.56 17.08
N ALA A 98 -5.08 -2.85 16.26
CA ALA A 98 -6.01 -3.97 16.42
C ALA A 98 -6.81 -4.01 17.74
N THR A 99 -6.82 -2.92 18.52
CA THR A 99 -7.74 -2.80 19.66
C THR A 99 -9.11 -2.31 19.21
N LEU A 100 -10.13 -2.50 20.06
CA LEU A 100 -11.44 -1.90 19.85
C LEU A 100 -11.31 -0.38 19.69
N ASP A 101 -12.11 0.20 18.80
CA ASP A 101 -12.15 1.64 18.47
C ASP A 101 -10.85 2.27 17.95
N SER A 102 -9.81 1.46 17.76
CA SER A 102 -8.57 1.90 17.11
C SER A 102 -8.82 2.37 15.69
N PRO A 103 -8.13 3.45 15.24
CA PRO A 103 -8.11 3.84 13.85
C PRO A 103 -7.23 2.89 12.99
N PHE A 104 -6.52 1.93 13.61
CA PHE A 104 -5.61 0.99 12.95
C PHE A 104 -6.14 -0.47 13.03
N PRO A 105 -7.20 -0.81 12.29
CA PRO A 105 -7.68 -2.20 12.18
C PRO A 105 -6.67 -3.12 11.47
N GLY A 106 -6.90 -4.44 11.55
CA GLY A 106 -6.05 -5.46 10.90
C GLY A 106 -6.04 -5.43 9.36
N HIS A 107 -6.84 -4.57 8.75
CA HIS A 107 -6.88 -4.28 7.32
C HIS A 107 -7.25 -2.81 7.09
N PRO A 108 -6.78 -2.12 6.04
CA PRO A 108 -7.04 -0.69 5.83
C PRO A 108 -8.53 -0.36 5.80
N ASP A 109 -8.89 0.71 6.53
CA ASP A 109 -10.25 1.25 6.60
C ASP A 109 -10.22 2.77 6.36
N ARG A 110 -10.84 3.21 5.27
CA ARG A 110 -10.88 4.62 4.84
C ARG A 110 -11.73 5.51 5.75
N HIS A 111 -12.67 4.93 6.48
CA HIS A 111 -13.53 5.67 7.40
C HIS A 111 -12.85 5.94 8.75
N LYS A 112 -11.80 5.18 9.06
CA LYS A 112 -11.06 5.28 10.31
C LYS A 112 -9.79 6.11 10.22
N LEU A 113 -9.05 6.03 9.11
CA LEU A 113 -7.74 6.66 8.99
C LEU A 113 -7.63 7.55 7.74
N PRO A 114 -7.54 8.88 7.89
CA PRO A 114 -7.30 9.78 6.76
C PRO A 114 -6.00 9.44 6.01
N GLY A 115 -6.09 9.42 4.68
CA GLY A 115 -4.99 9.01 3.80
C GLY A 115 -5.07 7.55 3.34
N ILE A 116 -6.01 6.75 3.88
CA ILE A 116 -6.41 5.48 3.29
C ILE A 116 -7.50 5.71 2.25
N GLU A 117 -7.28 5.24 1.02
CA GLU A 117 -8.23 5.45 -0.08
C GLU A 117 -9.45 4.54 -0.02
N ALA A 118 -9.23 3.30 0.39
CA ALA A 118 -10.16 2.20 0.19
C ALA A 118 -10.06 1.18 1.33
N ASN A 119 -11.22 0.59 1.64
CA ASN A 119 -11.29 -0.59 2.47
C ASN A 119 -10.77 -1.78 1.65
N THR A 120 -9.77 -2.47 2.16
CA THR A 120 -9.15 -3.64 1.48
C THR A 120 -9.01 -4.77 2.50
N GLY A 121 -8.75 -5.99 2.04
CA GLY A 121 -8.61 -7.17 2.89
C GLY A 121 -9.14 -8.43 2.24
N SER A 122 -10.20 -8.30 1.46
CA SER A 122 -10.51 -9.28 0.40
C SER A 122 -9.56 -9.03 -0.78
N LEU A 123 -8.68 -9.99 -1.04
CA LEU A 123 -7.68 -9.91 -2.10
C LEU A 123 -8.35 -9.74 -3.48
N GLY A 124 -7.62 -9.17 -4.44
CA GLY A 124 -8.04 -9.01 -5.83
C GLY A 124 -8.86 -7.75 -6.12
N HIS A 125 -9.43 -7.11 -5.11
CA HIS A 125 -10.31 -5.94 -5.30
C HIS A 125 -9.57 -4.61 -5.47
N GLY A 126 -8.35 -4.48 -4.93
CA GLY A 126 -7.66 -3.19 -4.91
C GLY A 126 -7.26 -2.67 -6.29
N LEU A 127 -6.98 -3.56 -7.26
CA LEU A 127 -6.69 -3.14 -8.63
C LEU A 127 -7.95 -2.60 -9.34
N ALA A 128 -9.11 -3.22 -9.13
CA ALA A 128 -10.38 -2.73 -9.66
C ALA A 128 -10.69 -1.32 -9.11
N ILE A 129 -10.56 -1.15 -7.79
CA ILE A 129 -10.77 0.13 -7.12
C ILE A 129 -9.79 1.19 -7.63
N GLY A 130 -8.50 0.85 -7.71
CA GLY A 130 -7.47 1.75 -8.23
C GLY A 130 -7.69 2.10 -9.72
N GLY A 131 -8.16 1.14 -10.52
CA GLY A 131 -8.54 1.35 -11.91
C GLY A 131 -9.71 2.32 -12.06
N GLY A 132 -10.75 2.17 -11.23
CA GLY A 132 -11.86 3.12 -11.17
C GLY A 132 -11.42 4.53 -10.80
N MET A 133 -10.54 4.67 -9.80
CA MET A 133 -9.92 5.95 -9.46
C MET A 133 -9.15 6.53 -10.65
N ALA A 134 -8.28 5.75 -11.30
CA ALA A 134 -7.48 6.20 -12.42
C ALA A 134 -8.35 6.65 -13.61
N LEU A 135 -9.42 5.91 -13.91
CA LEU A 135 -10.39 6.25 -14.93
C LEU A 135 -11.07 7.59 -14.63
N ALA A 136 -11.56 7.80 -13.39
CA ALA A 136 -12.16 9.06 -12.98
C ALA A 136 -11.18 10.23 -13.14
N GLY A 137 -9.94 10.07 -12.70
CA GLY A 137 -8.91 11.10 -12.88
C GLY A 137 -8.64 11.46 -14.34
N LYS A 138 -8.66 10.46 -15.22
CA LYS A 138 -8.48 10.66 -16.66
C LYS A 138 -9.67 11.40 -17.28
N MET A 139 -10.90 11.03 -16.90
CA MET A 139 -12.13 11.71 -17.35
C MET A 139 -12.17 13.17 -16.91
N ASP A 140 -11.68 13.46 -15.72
CA ASP A 140 -11.63 14.81 -15.14
C ASP A 140 -10.39 15.63 -15.59
N GLY A 141 -9.56 15.09 -16.50
CA GLY A 141 -8.35 15.77 -16.97
C GLY A 141 -7.29 16.00 -15.89
N LYS A 142 -7.34 15.22 -14.80
CA LYS A 142 -6.42 15.32 -13.67
C LYS A 142 -5.06 14.73 -14.00
N LYS A 143 -4.02 15.25 -13.34
CA LYS A 143 -2.61 14.86 -13.58
C LYS A 143 -2.04 13.90 -12.54
N TRP A 144 -2.79 13.61 -11.47
CA TRP A 144 -2.37 12.67 -10.45
C TRP A 144 -2.41 11.23 -10.96
N LYS A 145 -1.67 10.36 -10.28
CA LYS A 145 -1.59 8.93 -10.57
C LYS A 145 -2.18 8.11 -9.43
N VAL A 146 -2.52 6.87 -9.76
CA VAL A 146 -2.96 5.86 -8.80
C VAL A 146 -1.94 4.73 -8.77
N TYR A 147 -1.49 4.39 -7.58
CA TYR A 147 -0.57 3.29 -7.34
C TYR A 147 -1.29 2.20 -6.56
N VAL A 148 -1.20 0.96 -7.02
CA VAL A 148 -1.82 -0.19 -6.37
C VAL A 148 -0.72 -1.20 -6.05
N LEU A 149 -0.59 -1.57 -4.77
CA LEU A 149 0.33 -2.62 -4.34
C LEU A 149 -0.42 -3.94 -4.14
N LEU A 150 -0.07 -4.95 -4.93
CA LEU A 150 -0.61 -6.30 -4.88
C LEU A 150 0.40 -7.29 -4.26
N GLY A 151 -0.12 -8.40 -3.74
CA GLY A 151 0.68 -9.60 -3.44
C GLY A 151 0.81 -10.50 -4.67
N ASP A 152 1.86 -11.32 -4.74
CA ASP A 152 2.00 -12.31 -5.82
C ASP A 152 1.16 -13.58 -5.63
N GLY A 153 0.69 -13.88 -4.41
CA GLY A 153 -0.41 -14.84 -4.23
C GLY A 153 -1.78 -14.25 -4.59
N GLU A 154 -1.94 -12.93 -4.50
CA GLU A 154 -3.20 -12.23 -4.81
C GLU A 154 -3.51 -12.19 -6.31
N ILE A 155 -2.49 -12.21 -7.18
CA ILE A 155 -2.71 -12.21 -8.64
C ILE A 155 -3.35 -13.51 -9.17
N ALA A 156 -3.56 -14.51 -8.31
CA ALA A 156 -4.39 -15.68 -8.64
C ALA A 156 -5.89 -15.34 -8.73
N GLU A 157 -6.35 -14.24 -8.11
CA GLU A 157 -7.74 -13.80 -8.16
C GLU A 157 -8.11 -13.35 -9.58
N GLY A 158 -9.20 -13.90 -10.13
CA GLY A 158 -9.67 -13.57 -11.48
C GLY A 158 -9.99 -12.08 -11.68
N SER A 159 -10.47 -11.42 -10.62
CA SER A 159 -10.77 -9.98 -10.59
C SER A 159 -9.56 -9.10 -10.88
N VAL A 160 -8.33 -9.55 -10.56
CA VAL A 160 -7.10 -8.84 -10.92
C VAL A 160 -6.94 -8.78 -12.44
N TRP A 161 -7.25 -9.88 -13.14
CA TRP A 161 -7.09 -9.99 -14.59
C TRP A 161 -8.20 -9.26 -15.35
N GLU A 162 -9.43 -9.32 -14.85
CA GLU A 162 -10.52 -8.47 -15.36
C GLU A 162 -10.14 -6.98 -15.26
N SER A 163 -9.60 -6.58 -14.11
CA SER A 163 -9.15 -5.20 -13.87
C SER A 163 -7.99 -4.81 -14.79
N ALA A 164 -7.03 -5.71 -15.01
CA ALA A 164 -5.91 -5.48 -15.94
C ALA A 164 -6.39 -5.34 -17.39
N ALA A 165 -7.34 -6.18 -17.82
CA ALA A 165 -7.95 -6.10 -19.14
C ALA A 165 -8.70 -4.77 -19.33
N ALA A 166 -9.51 -4.36 -18.34
CA ALA A 166 -10.21 -3.08 -18.35
C ALA A 166 -9.24 -1.89 -18.37
N ALA A 167 -8.18 -1.92 -17.56
CA ALA A 167 -7.17 -0.86 -17.53
C ALA A 167 -6.47 -0.67 -18.89
N SER A 168 -6.17 -1.77 -19.58
CA SER A 168 -5.61 -1.75 -20.94
C SER A 168 -6.60 -1.19 -21.95
N HIS A 169 -7.85 -1.68 -21.94
CA HIS A 169 -8.92 -1.20 -22.82
C HIS A 169 -9.14 0.31 -22.70
N HIS A 170 -9.21 0.82 -21.47
CA HIS A 170 -9.39 2.24 -21.17
C HIS A 170 -8.09 3.07 -21.24
N LYS A 171 -6.96 2.45 -21.58
CA LYS A 171 -5.64 3.09 -21.70
C LYS A 171 -5.27 3.89 -20.45
N LEU A 172 -5.42 3.29 -19.26
CA LEU A 172 -5.15 3.95 -17.97
C LEU A 172 -3.65 4.13 -17.71
N ASP A 173 -3.04 5.05 -18.43
CA ASP A 173 -1.62 5.46 -18.35
C ASP A 173 -1.24 6.18 -17.04
N ASN A 174 -2.24 6.52 -16.23
CA ASN A 174 -2.11 7.07 -14.88
C ASN A 174 -2.27 6.02 -13.77
N LEU A 175 -2.46 4.73 -14.10
CA LEU A 175 -2.50 3.62 -13.14
C LEU A 175 -1.14 2.88 -13.11
N VAL A 176 -0.63 2.60 -11.91
CA VAL A 176 0.60 1.84 -11.70
C VAL A 176 0.32 0.69 -10.74
N ALA A 177 0.32 -0.54 -11.26
CA ALA A 177 0.26 -1.75 -10.45
C ALA A 177 1.68 -2.20 -10.07
N ILE A 178 1.89 -2.54 -8.80
CA ILE A 178 3.16 -3.04 -8.26
C ILE A 178 2.87 -4.39 -7.61
N VAL A 179 3.56 -5.44 -8.05
CA VAL A 179 3.43 -6.77 -7.45
C VAL A 179 4.61 -7.01 -6.52
N ASP A 180 4.33 -7.19 -5.23
CA ASP A 180 5.31 -7.67 -4.27
C ASP A 180 5.52 -9.18 -4.46
N ARG A 181 6.49 -9.53 -5.33
CA ARG A 181 6.88 -10.91 -5.65
C ARG A 181 7.79 -11.48 -4.55
N ASN A 182 7.20 -11.79 -3.40
CA ASN A 182 7.90 -12.40 -2.27
C ASN A 182 7.95 -13.94 -2.31
N LYS A 183 7.28 -14.56 -3.31
CA LYS A 183 7.29 -15.99 -3.64
C LYS A 183 6.52 -16.89 -2.67
N LEU A 184 5.76 -16.33 -1.72
CA LEU A 184 5.06 -17.09 -0.69
C LEU A 184 3.60 -16.65 -0.55
N GLN A 185 2.75 -17.60 -0.20
CA GLN A 185 1.38 -17.38 0.26
C GLN A 185 1.08 -18.30 1.46
N ILE A 186 -0.14 -18.25 2.00
CA ILE A 186 -0.50 -18.97 3.25
C ILE A 186 -0.17 -20.46 3.18
N GLN A 187 -0.46 -21.12 2.06
CA GLN A 187 -0.27 -22.57 1.88
C GLN A 187 1.10 -22.96 1.29
N GLY A 188 2.05 -22.03 1.18
CA GLY A 188 3.41 -22.33 0.70
C GLY A 188 3.86 -21.46 -0.49
N PRO A 189 4.87 -21.91 -1.24
CA PRO A 189 5.40 -21.17 -2.39
C PRO A 189 4.34 -20.93 -3.47
N THR A 190 4.27 -19.70 -4.01
CA THR A 190 3.25 -19.34 -5.01
C THR A 190 3.32 -20.23 -6.25
N ARG A 191 4.53 -20.63 -6.65
CA ARG A 191 4.75 -21.54 -7.79
C ARG A 191 4.22 -22.96 -7.58
N GLU A 192 4.13 -23.42 -6.33
CA GLU A 192 3.65 -24.76 -6.01
C GLU A 192 2.14 -24.78 -5.83
N VAL A 193 1.56 -23.70 -5.29
CA VAL A 193 0.11 -23.62 -5.08
C VAL A 193 -0.63 -23.21 -6.37
N MET A 194 -0.21 -22.12 -7.02
CA MET A 194 -0.78 -21.66 -8.29
C MET A 194 0.21 -20.78 -9.07
N ASN A 195 0.85 -21.35 -10.08
CA ASN A 195 1.87 -20.67 -10.87
C ASN A 195 1.25 -19.72 -11.91
N MET A 196 1.08 -18.45 -11.51
CA MET A 196 0.66 -17.32 -12.34
C MET A 196 1.84 -16.49 -12.85
#